data_AF-A0A7C3GC55-F1
#
_entry.id   AF-A0A7C3GC55-F1
#
_cell.length_a   1.000
_cell.length_b   1.000
_cell.length_c   1.000
_cell.angle_alpha   90.00
_cell.angle_beta   90.00
_cell.angle_gamma   90.00
#
_symmetry.space_group_name_H-M   'P 1'
#
loop_
_entity.id
_entity.type
_entity.pdbx_description
1 polymer ?
#
loop_
_entity_poly.entity_id
_entity_poly.type
_entity_poly.pdbx_seq_one_letter_code
_entity_poly.pdbx_strand_id
1 'polypeptide(L)'
;MTQTRSSHNWQTQPGYANSLHLDTRYPAADGWGIPQLAAASVSQLPKTLVAYGYRARPQEPLDSPCTHFFLDDYRFEIVWRKPRQGLQSVSKYPFVLTPDFSLYRDWPLAAQLWNVYRNRYCGAYWQRHGLSVIPTVSWSSAESYPFCFSG
;
A
#
# COMPACT_ATOMS: atom_id res chain seq x y z
N MET A 1 4.08 -11.57 -42.71
CA MET A 1 5.16 -11.25 -41.76
C MET A 1 4.69 -10.10 -40.88
N THR A 2 4.29 -10.39 -39.65
CA THR A 2 3.74 -9.44 -38.69
C THR A 2 4.87 -8.53 -38.19
N GLN A 3 4.90 -7.28 -38.64
CA GLN A 3 5.84 -6.29 -38.11
C GLN A 3 5.44 -5.93 -36.68
N THR A 4 6.08 -6.54 -35.69
CA THR A 4 6.08 -5.99 -34.33
C THR A 4 6.89 -4.71 -34.35
N ARG A 5 6.22 -3.55 -34.26
CA ARG A 5 6.88 -2.24 -34.14
C ARG A 5 7.67 -2.18 -32.83
N SER A 6 8.98 -2.43 -32.87
CA SER A 6 9.88 -2.03 -31.78
C SER A 6 10.08 -0.51 -31.86
N SER A 7 9.68 0.25 -30.84
CA SER A 7 10.00 1.67 -30.78
C SER A 7 11.52 1.85 -30.62
N HIS A 8 12.15 2.74 -31.41
CA HIS A 8 13.59 3.02 -31.25
C HIS A 8 13.97 3.54 -29.84
N ASN A 9 12.97 3.89 -29.01
CA ASN A 9 13.14 4.38 -27.64
C ASN A 9 13.26 3.27 -26.58
N TRP A 10 13.31 1.98 -26.92
CA TRP A 10 13.54 0.90 -25.93
C TRP A 10 14.96 0.92 -25.30
N GLN A 11 15.83 1.86 -25.67
CA GLN A 11 17.14 2.07 -25.01
C GLN A 11 17.00 2.56 -23.56
N THR A 12 15.88 3.22 -23.24
CA THR A 12 15.49 3.53 -21.86
C THR A 12 14.07 3.03 -21.64
N GLN A 13 13.77 2.54 -20.44
CA GLN A 13 12.42 2.04 -20.13
C GLN A 13 11.39 3.14 -20.45
N PRO A 14 10.32 2.84 -21.21
CA PRO A 14 9.31 3.85 -21.55
C PRO A 14 8.75 4.45 -20.25
N GLY A 15 8.57 5.76 -20.19
CA GLY A 15 8.24 6.49 -18.95
C GLY A 15 6.97 6.02 -18.21
N TYR A 16 6.10 5.24 -18.85
CA TYR A 16 4.93 4.60 -18.23
C TYR A 16 5.21 3.23 -17.58
N ALA A 17 6.40 2.66 -17.76
CA ALA A 17 6.79 1.37 -17.16
C ALA A 17 6.80 1.43 -15.63
N ASN A 18 7.02 2.61 -15.03
CA ASN A 18 7.01 2.79 -13.58
C ASN A 18 5.60 3.03 -12.99
N SER A 19 4.55 2.63 -13.71
CA SER A 19 3.17 2.69 -13.18
C SER A 19 2.88 1.56 -12.18
N LEU A 20 3.67 0.49 -12.24
CA LEU A 20 3.55 -0.69 -11.38
C LEU A 20 4.53 -0.69 -10.20
N HIS A 21 5.45 0.29 -10.13
CA HIS A 21 6.45 0.42 -9.07
C HIS A 21 7.28 -0.84 -8.80
N LEU A 22 7.69 -1.53 -9.87
CA LEU A 22 8.44 -2.80 -9.80
C LEU A 22 9.96 -2.61 -9.88
N ASP A 23 10.42 -1.39 -10.15
CA ASP A 23 11.83 -0.99 -10.16
C ASP A 23 12.41 -0.88 -8.74
N THR A 24 11.58 -0.40 -7.81
CA THR A 24 11.90 -0.28 -6.39
C THR A 24 11.46 -1.54 -5.68
N ARG A 25 12.43 -2.32 -5.21
CA ARG A 25 12.17 -3.53 -4.42
C ARG A 25 12.51 -3.29 -2.96
N TYR A 26 11.63 -3.78 -2.09
CA TYR A 26 11.85 -3.87 -0.66
C TYR A 26 12.23 -5.31 -0.29
N PRO A 27 12.91 -5.53 0.85
CA PRO A 27 13.14 -6.87 1.35
C PRO A 27 11.83 -7.64 1.48
N ALA A 28 11.82 -8.90 1.09
CA ALA A 28 10.71 -9.84 1.24
C ALA A 28 11.24 -11.11 1.90
N ALA A 29 10.48 -11.69 2.83
CA ALA A 29 10.86 -12.92 3.53
C ALA A 29 10.26 -14.18 2.87
N ASP A 30 9.41 -14.00 1.85
CA ASP A 30 8.63 -15.05 1.20
C ASP A 30 9.03 -15.27 -0.27
N GLY A 31 8.45 -16.32 -0.87
CA GLY A 31 8.61 -16.63 -2.30
C GLY A 31 7.74 -15.79 -3.23
N TRP A 32 6.86 -14.93 -2.71
CA TRP A 32 5.93 -14.09 -3.48
C TRP A 32 6.53 -12.72 -3.82
N GLY A 33 7.57 -12.30 -3.09
CA GLY A 33 8.16 -10.97 -3.21
C GLY A 33 7.32 -9.89 -2.53
N ILE A 34 6.48 -10.25 -1.55
CA ILE A 34 5.69 -9.27 -0.80
C ILE A 34 6.61 -8.52 0.18
N PRO A 35 6.61 -7.17 0.18
CA PRO A 35 7.46 -6.40 1.06
C PRO A 35 7.27 -6.72 2.56
N GLN A 36 8.38 -7.03 3.23
CA GLN A 36 8.43 -7.21 4.68
C GLN A 36 8.40 -5.85 5.38
N LEU A 37 7.39 -5.63 6.22
CA LEU A 37 7.27 -4.43 7.03
C LEU A 37 7.98 -4.61 8.37
N ALA A 38 8.62 -3.53 8.82
CA ALA A 38 9.15 -3.48 10.18
C ALA A 38 7.99 -3.41 11.19
N ALA A 39 8.16 -4.05 12.35
CA ALA A 39 7.16 -4.01 13.41
C ALA A 39 6.99 -2.57 13.94
N ALA A 40 5.74 -2.13 14.08
CA ALA A 40 5.42 -0.88 14.76
C ALA A 40 5.72 -1.02 16.27
N SER A 41 6.20 0.06 16.90
CA SER A 41 6.41 0.07 18.34
C SER A 41 5.08 0.01 19.09
N VAL A 42 4.86 -1.04 19.87
CA VAL A 42 3.63 -1.25 20.65
C VAL A 42 3.49 -0.26 21.82
N SER A 43 4.58 0.39 22.22
CA SER A 43 4.56 1.41 23.30
C SER A 43 3.80 2.68 22.93
N GLN A 44 3.52 2.91 21.65
CA GLN A 44 2.80 4.08 21.16
C GLN A 44 1.76 3.64 20.14
N LEU A 45 0.62 3.15 20.62
CA LEU A 45 -0.52 2.82 19.76
C LEU A 45 -1.36 4.07 19.46
N PRO A 46 -1.94 4.16 18.26
CA PRO A 46 -2.89 5.21 17.96
C PRO A 46 -4.17 5.02 18.77
N LYS A 47 -4.78 6.14 19.16
CA LYS A 47 -6.03 6.15 19.92
C LYS A 47 -7.23 6.56 19.08
N THR A 48 -6.97 7.33 18.01
CA THR A 48 -8.01 7.87 17.14
C THR A 48 -7.76 7.46 15.71
N LEU A 49 -8.75 6.83 15.06
CA LEU A 49 -8.70 6.53 13.63
C LEU A 49 -9.32 7.69 12.84
N VAL A 50 -8.62 8.11 11.79
CA VAL A 50 -9.08 9.15 10.86
C VAL A 50 -9.11 8.58 9.44
N ALA A 51 -10.27 8.66 8.80
CA ALA A 51 -10.41 8.16 7.43
C ALA A 51 -9.50 8.93 6.46
N TYR A 52 -8.86 8.23 5.53
CA TYR A 52 -8.10 8.86 4.47
C TYR A 52 -8.97 9.87 3.70
N GLY A 53 -8.44 11.09 3.54
CA GLY A 53 -9.16 12.18 2.88
C GLY A 53 -10.21 12.89 3.74
N TYR A 54 -10.32 12.59 5.04
CA TYR A 54 -11.15 13.36 5.97
C TYR A 54 -10.76 14.84 5.95
N ARG A 55 -11.75 15.72 5.78
CA ARG A 55 -11.55 17.17 5.62
C ARG A 55 -12.09 18.02 6.77
N ALA A 56 -12.86 17.43 7.69
CA ALA A 56 -13.40 18.20 8.78
C ALA A 56 -12.28 18.64 9.72
N ARG A 57 -12.42 19.83 10.28
CA ARG A 57 -11.51 20.37 11.28
C ARG A 57 -12.14 20.11 12.65
N PRO A 58 -11.64 19.16 13.43
CA PRO A 58 -12.14 18.97 14.78
C PRO A 58 -11.86 20.23 15.60
N GLN A 59 -12.78 20.57 16.51
CA GLN A 59 -12.61 21.74 17.39
C GLN A 59 -11.45 21.52 18.37
N GLU A 60 -11.28 20.28 18.84
CA GLU A 60 -10.19 19.85 19.70
C GLU A 60 -9.14 19.05 18.92
N PRO A 61 -7.85 19.12 19.30
CA PRO A 61 -6.81 18.26 18.73
C PRO A 61 -7.13 16.77 18.93
N LEU A 62 -6.84 15.96 17.92
CA LEU A 62 -6.99 14.51 18.03
C LEU A 62 -5.86 13.93 18.88
N ASP A 63 -6.20 13.08 19.85
CA ASP A 63 -5.22 12.33 20.64
C ASP A 63 -4.69 11.13 19.82
N SER A 64 -3.38 11.11 19.58
CA SER A 64 -2.66 10.04 18.86
C SER A 64 -3.38 9.53 17.60
N PRO A 65 -3.57 10.39 16.57
CA PRO A 65 -4.36 10.04 15.39
C PRO A 65 -3.60 9.12 14.43
N CYS A 66 -4.33 8.23 13.77
CA CYS A 66 -3.86 7.34 12.72
C CYS A 66 -4.75 7.40 11.49
N THR A 67 -4.14 7.56 10.30
CA THR A 67 -4.91 7.45 9.06
C THR A 67 -5.22 5.99 8.74
N HIS A 68 -6.49 5.69 8.46
CA HIS A 68 -6.92 4.38 7.98
C HIS A 68 -7.57 4.45 6.59
N PHE A 69 -7.72 3.28 5.97
CA PHE A 69 -8.18 3.11 4.59
C PHE A 69 -9.40 2.19 4.47
N PHE A 70 -10.19 2.02 5.54
CA PHE A 70 -11.45 1.26 5.54
C PHE A 70 -12.53 2.01 4.76
N LEU A 71 -12.34 2.11 3.45
CA LEU A 71 -13.05 2.91 2.48
C LEU A 71 -13.07 2.15 1.15
N ASP A 72 -13.82 2.62 0.17
CA ASP A 72 -13.74 2.07 -1.18
C ASP A 72 -12.35 2.31 -1.80
N ASP A 73 -11.74 1.28 -2.41
CA ASP A 73 -10.40 1.30 -3.02
C ASP A 73 -10.13 2.55 -3.88
N TYR A 74 -11.10 2.97 -4.70
CA TYR A 74 -10.93 4.10 -5.62
C TYR A 74 -10.61 5.42 -4.89
N ARG A 75 -11.00 5.56 -3.62
CA ARG A 75 -10.77 6.78 -2.83
C ARG A 75 -9.30 6.95 -2.46
N PHE A 76 -8.56 5.86 -2.35
CA PHE A 76 -7.16 5.88 -1.93
C PHE A 76 -6.20 5.29 -2.96
N GLU A 77 -6.67 4.82 -4.11
CA GLU A 77 -5.86 4.31 -5.22
C GLU A 77 -4.67 5.24 -5.59
N ILE A 78 -4.79 6.55 -5.34
CA ILE A 78 -3.69 7.52 -5.52
C ILE A 78 -2.44 7.21 -4.68
N VAL A 79 -2.58 6.59 -3.50
CA VAL A 79 -1.43 6.27 -2.65
C VAL A 79 -0.54 5.21 -3.28
N TRP A 80 -1.14 4.32 -4.07
CA TRP A 80 -0.43 3.38 -4.92
C TRP A 80 0.01 4.04 -6.22
N ARG A 81 -0.89 4.66 -6.98
CA ARG A 81 -0.57 5.20 -8.32
C ARG A 81 0.46 6.32 -8.31
N LYS A 82 0.50 7.11 -7.24
CA LYS A 82 1.39 8.26 -7.06
C LYS A 82 1.95 8.27 -5.63
N PRO A 83 2.89 7.36 -5.29
CA PRO A 83 3.36 7.16 -3.91
C PRO A 83 3.88 8.44 -3.25
N ARG A 84 4.53 9.33 -4.01
CA ARG A 84 4.97 10.66 -3.52
C ARG A 84 3.81 11.56 -3.07
N GLN A 85 2.71 11.58 -3.81
CA GLN A 85 1.51 12.37 -3.45
C GLN A 85 0.73 11.69 -2.32
N GLY A 86 0.68 10.35 -2.34
CA GLY A 86 0.14 9.55 -1.25
C GLY A 86 0.83 9.85 0.07
N LEU A 87 2.17 9.84 0.07
CA LEU A 87 3.01 10.18 1.22
C LEU A 87 2.65 11.54 1.81
N GLN A 88 2.61 12.59 0.99
CA GLN A 88 2.21 13.94 1.44
C GLN A 88 0.83 13.95 2.11
N SER A 89 -0.08 13.09 1.66
CA SER A 89 -1.43 13.00 2.20
C SER A 89 -1.48 12.28 3.56
N VAL A 90 -0.70 11.21 3.73
CA VAL A 90 -0.68 10.39 4.96
C VAL A 90 0.26 10.92 6.04
N SER A 91 1.32 11.65 5.67
CA SER A 91 2.29 12.24 6.62
C SER A 91 1.71 13.33 7.54
N LYS A 92 0.41 13.63 7.44
CA LYS A 92 -0.29 14.56 8.33
C LYS A 92 -0.48 14.03 9.74
N TYR A 93 -0.39 12.71 9.90
CA TYR A 93 -0.59 12.03 11.17
C TYR A 93 0.64 11.16 11.50
N PRO A 94 0.95 10.96 12.79
CA PRO A 94 2.12 10.20 13.23
C PRO A 94 2.02 8.70 12.90
N PHE A 95 0.79 8.18 12.78
CA PHE A 95 0.51 6.79 12.44
C PHE A 95 -0.29 6.67 11.15
N VAL A 96 -0.06 5.58 10.43
CA VAL A 96 -0.79 5.23 9.22
C VAL A 96 -0.99 3.71 9.16
N LEU A 97 -2.21 3.28 8.89
CA LEU A 97 -2.48 1.89 8.52
C LEU A 97 -2.15 1.68 7.04
N THR A 98 -1.65 0.52 6.64
CA THR A 98 -1.48 0.21 5.21
C THR A 98 -2.83 0.23 4.47
N PRO A 99 -2.85 0.56 3.15
CA PRO A 99 -4.10 0.66 2.42
C PRO A 99 -4.75 -0.72 2.28
N ASP A 100 -6.03 -0.82 2.63
CA ASP A 100 -6.80 -2.07 2.67
C ASP A 100 -7.47 -2.32 1.33
N PHE A 101 -6.68 -2.69 0.31
CA PHE A 101 -7.22 -3.03 -1.00
C PHE A 101 -8.12 -4.26 -0.90
N SER A 102 -9.28 -4.19 -1.56
CA SER A 102 -10.33 -5.18 -1.44
C SER A 102 -9.86 -6.59 -1.85
N LEU A 103 -10.30 -7.61 -1.11
CA LEU A 103 -10.10 -9.02 -1.42
C LEU A 103 -11.46 -9.73 -1.36
N TYR A 104 -11.84 -10.45 -2.43
CA TYR A 104 -13.09 -11.20 -2.47
C TYR A 104 -12.84 -12.67 -2.82
N ARG A 105 -13.71 -13.54 -2.30
CA ARG A 105 -13.60 -15.01 -2.44
C ARG A 105 -13.70 -15.49 -3.88
N ASP A 106 -14.50 -14.80 -4.67
CA ASP A 106 -14.75 -15.09 -6.09
C ASP A 106 -13.70 -14.45 -7.02
N TRP A 107 -12.77 -13.64 -6.48
CA TRP A 107 -11.69 -13.08 -7.28
C TRP A 107 -10.56 -14.09 -7.50
N PRO A 108 -9.90 -14.06 -8.67
CA PRO A 108 -8.70 -14.86 -8.90
C PRO A 108 -7.63 -14.60 -7.85
N LEU A 109 -6.93 -15.65 -7.39
CA LEU A 109 -5.85 -15.52 -6.40
C LEU A 109 -4.75 -14.56 -6.86
N ALA A 110 -4.49 -14.45 -8.16
CA ALA A 110 -3.53 -13.49 -8.70
C ALA A 110 -3.91 -12.03 -8.41
N ALA A 111 -5.20 -11.68 -8.49
CA ALA A 111 -5.68 -10.34 -8.16
C ALA A 111 -5.59 -10.07 -6.66
N GLN A 112 -5.90 -11.07 -5.85
CA GLN A 112 -5.77 -10.99 -4.39
C GLN A 112 -4.31 -10.80 -3.95
N LEU A 113 -3.41 -11.61 -4.51
CA LEU A 113 -1.96 -11.52 -4.29
C LEU A 113 -1.43 -10.14 -4.68
N TRP A 114 -1.87 -9.62 -5.83
CA TRP A 114 -1.51 -8.28 -6.28
C TRP A 114 -1.95 -7.20 -5.31
N ASN A 115 -3.16 -7.29 -4.75
CA ASN A 115 -3.66 -6.33 -3.77
C ASN A 115 -2.89 -6.38 -2.45
N VAL A 116 -2.49 -7.56 -2.00
CA VAL A 116 -1.61 -7.72 -0.83
C VAL A 116 -0.22 -7.10 -1.11
N TYR A 117 0.34 -7.34 -2.30
CA TYR A 117 1.60 -6.70 -2.70
C TYR A 117 1.48 -5.16 -2.67
N ARG A 118 0.42 -4.58 -3.25
CA ARG A 118 0.20 -3.12 -3.25
C ARG A 118 0.05 -2.55 -1.84
N ASN A 119 -0.64 -3.27 -0.95
CA ASN A 119 -0.77 -2.91 0.47
C ASN A 119 0.62 -2.80 1.12
N ARG A 120 1.43 -3.86 1.02
CA ARG A 120 2.75 -3.93 1.65
C ARG A 120 3.78 -3.01 1.01
N TYR A 121 3.72 -2.81 -0.31
CA TYR A 121 4.55 -1.83 -1.00
C TYR A 121 4.32 -0.41 -0.47
N CYS A 122 3.06 0.01 -0.35
CA CYS A 122 2.73 1.33 0.20
C CYS A 122 3.28 1.48 1.63
N GLY A 123 3.11 0.44 2.46
CA GLY A 123 3.67 0.41 3.81
C GLY A 123 5.19 0.56 3.83
N ALA A 124 5.91 -0.23 3.02
CA ALA A 124 7.37 -0.22 2.99
C ALA A 124 7.91 1.13 2.47
N TYR A 125 7.22 1.70 1.46
CA TYR A 125 7.51 3.03 0.97
C TYR A 125 7.36 4.07 2.08
N TRP A 126 6.28 4.04 2.87
CA TRP A 126 6.09 4.98 3.97
C TRP A 126 7.08 4.78 5.12
N GLN A 127 7.44 3.54 5.47
CA GLN A 127 8.47 3.26 6.48
C GLN A 127 9.83 3.82 6.06
N ARG A 128 10.21 3.67 4.78
CA ARG A 128 11.43 4.27 4.22
C ARG A 128 11.44 5.81 4.32
N HIS A 129 10.26 6.42 4.40
CA HIS A 129 10.07 7.86 4.59
C HIS A 129 9.81 8.26 6.07
N GLY A 130 10.02 7.35 7.02
CA GLY A 130 10.01 7.65 8.46
C GLY A 130 8.63 7.62 9.12
N LEU A 131 7.61 7.03 8.48
CA LEU A 131 6.26 6.99 9.05
C LEU A 131 6.05 5.79 9.99
N SER A 132 5.23 6.05 11.01
CA SER A 132 4.49 5.13 11.87
C SER A 132 3.60 4.10 11.17
N VAL A 133 4.11 3.13 10.41
CA VAL A 133 3.24 2.20 9.65
C VAL A 133 2.77 1.01 10.48
N ILE A 134 1.46 0.78 10.52
CA ILE A 134 0.83 -0.42 11.10
C ILE A 134 0.18 -1.22 9.95
N PRO A 135 0.51 -2.50 9.76
CA PRO A 135 -0.08 -3.30 8.68
C PRO A 135 -1.57 -3.57 8.92
N THR A 136 -2.39 -3.28 7.90
CA THR A 136 -3.74 -3.84 7.77
C THR A 136 -3.64 -5.19 7.06
N VAL A 137 -4.30 -6.19 7.62
CA VAL A 137 -4.32 -7.56 7.08
C VAL A 137 -5.77 -8.00 6.86
N SER A 138 -6.06 -8.40 5.63
CA SER A 138 -7.34 -8.94 5.18
C SER A 138 -7.06 -10.23 4.41
N TRP A 139 -7.96 -11.21 4.44
CA TRP A 139 -7.88 -12.45 3.66
C TRP A 139 -9.29 -12.86 3.23
N SER A 140 -9.41 -13.60 2.13
CA SER A 140 -10.73 -13.96 1.58
C SER A 140 -11.07 -15.44 1.73
N SER A 141 -10.08 -16.33 1.60
CA SER A 141 -10.24 -17.78 1.52
C SER A 141 -9.01 -18.52 2.05
N ALA A 142 -9.13 -19.82 2.32
CA ALA A 142 -8.01 -20.62 2.84
C ALA A 142 -6.78 -20.58 1.92
N GLU A 143 -6.99 -20.51 0.60
CA GLU A 143 -5.94 -20.44 -0.41
C GLU A 143 -5.21 -19.08 -0.42
N SER A 144 -5.89 -18.00 0.01
CA SER A 144 -5.25 -16.67 0.11
C SER A 144 -4.53 -16.44 1.43
N TYR A 145 -4.85 -17.21 2.46
CA TYR A 145 -4.23 -17.10 3.78
C TYR A 145 -2.69 -17.04 3.75
N PRO A 146 -1.96 -17.92 3.03
CA PRO A 146 -0.50 -17.96 3.10
C PRO A 146 0.19 -16.67 2.63
N PHE A 147 -0.38 -15.97 1.64
CA PHE A 147 0.22 -14.73 1.15
C PHE A 147 -0.35 -13.48 1.83
N CYS A 148 -1.61 -13.50 2.28
CA CYS A 148 -2.23 -12.35 2.98
C CYS A 148 -1.53 -11.99 4.30
N PHE A 149 -0.98 -12.99 4.98
CA PHE A 149 -0.22 -12.82 6.22
C PHE A 149 1.29 -12.71 6.01
N SER A 150 1.74 -12.69 4.75
CA SER A 150 3.15 -12.45 4.43
C SER A 150 3.47 -10.96 4.39
N GLY A 151 4.75 -10.65 4.65
CA GLY A 151 5.28 -9.30 4.65
C GLY A 151 4.89 -8.47 5.87
#